data_AF-A0A5M6ZRU0-F1
#
_entry.id   AF-A0A5M6ZRU0-F1
#
_cell.length_a   1.000
_cell.length_b   1.000
_cell.length_c   1.000
_cell.angle_alpha   90.00
_cell.angle_beta   90.00
_cell.angle_gamma   90.00
#
_symmetry.space_group_name_H-M   'P 1'
#
loop_
_entity.id
_entity.type
_entity.pdbx_description
1 polymer ?
#
loop_
_entity_poly.entity_id
_entity_poly.type
_entity_poly.pdbx_seq_one_letter_code
_entity_poly.pdbx_strand_id
1 'polypeptide(L)'
;MSASLYLTGFTGALAGALLAFAPAALADEPPPAQAGVAQEVLDEDDDLDPARCVRIRTISGYTVIDDRHMLIQGGPSRHYLVTTRQRCSGLRFGSRVGVSFGANERICRPFMEYIIPEDGWRCMIDTIEEVDSPDHARDLIARRAERG
;
A
#
# COMPACT_ATOMS: atom_id res chain seq x y z
N MET A 1 19.01 -41.44 -14.46
CA MET A 1 19.45 -42.74 -13.91
C MET A 1 18.88 -42.81 -12.49
N SER A 2 17.70 -43.41 -12.31
CA SER A 2 17.50 -44.83 -11.89
C SER A 2 18.19 -45.08 -10.54
N ALA A 3 17.54 -45.52 -9.45
CA ALA A 3 16.58 -46.62 -9.29
C ALA A 3 15.88 -46.49 -7.91
N SER A 4 14.55 -46.67 -7.82
CA SER A 4 13.83 -47.86 -7.34
C SER A 4 14.01 -48.30 -5.87
N LEU A 5 12.87 -48.23 -5.15
CA LEU A 5 12.21 -49.23 -4.29
C LEU A 5 12.99 -49.93 -3.16
N TYR A 6 12.45 -49.79 -1.93
CA TYR A 6 12.31 -50.94 -1.02
C TYR A 6 10.92 -50.92 -0.34
N LEU A 7 10.13 -51.92 -0.71
CA LEU A 7 9.03 -52.50 0.07
C LEU A 7 9.61 -53.21 1.29
N THR A 8 8.96 -53.08 2.46
CA THR A 8 8.70 -54.10 3.50
C THR A 8 8.04 -53.37 4.67
N GLY A 9 6.98 -53.82 5.35
CA GLY A 9 6.25 -55.07 5.30
C GLY A 9 5.02 -54.95 6.22
N PHE A 10 3.95 -55.62 5.83
CA PHE A 10 2.75 -55.89 6.61
C PHE A 10 3.08 -56.89 7.74
N THR A 11 2.56 -56.70 8.97
CA THR A 11 1.75 -57.70 9.74
C THR A 11 1.60 -57.35 11.23
N GLY A 12 0.34 -57.40 11.71
CA GLY A 12 -0.05 -57.92 13.02
C GLY A 12 -0.35 -56.88 14.11
N ALA A 13 -1.38 -56.96 14.94
CA ALA A 13 -2.64 -57.71 15.00
C ALA A 13 -3.44 -57.17 16.22
N LEU A 14 -4.75 -57.02 16.06
CA LEU A 14 -5.88 -57.15 17.00
C LEU A 14 -5.65 -57.05 18.54
N ALA A 15 -6.42 -56.18 19.21
CA ALA A 15 -7.41 -56.58 20.24
C ALA A 15 -8.07 -55.34 20.89
N GLY A 16 -9.39 -55.41 21.13
CA GLY A 16 -10.03 -54.62 22.20
C GLY A 16 -11.24 -53.80 21.79
N ALA A 17 -12.37 -54.47 21.51
CA ALA A 17 -13.70 -53.87 21.58
C ALA A 17 -14.09 -53.62 23.05
N LEU A 18 -14.79 -52.53 23.36
CA LEU A 18 -15.82 -52.47 24.41
C LEU A 18 -16.61 -51.14 24.37
N LEU A 19 -17.93 -51.34 24.26
CA LEU A 19 -19.06 -50.56 24.81
C LEU A 19 -19.60 -49.31 24.09
N ALA A 20 -20.81 -49.55 23.59
CA ALA A 20 -21.85 -48.67 23.09
C ALA A 20 -22.14 -47.42 23.93
N PHE A 21 -22.45 -46.33 23.22
CA PHE A 21 -23.39 -45.32 23.67
C PHE A 21 -24.22 -44.87 22.47
N ALA A 22 -25.50 -45.24 22.49
CA ALA A 22 -26.51 -44.66 21.61
C ALA A 22 -27.48 -43.88 22.50
N PRO A 23 -27.64 -42.57 22.27
CA PRO A 23 -28.90 -41.91 22.48
C PRO A 23 -29.54 -41.54 21.15
N ALA A 24 -30.86 -41.64 21.19
CA ALA A 24 -31.78 -41.43 20.10
C ALA A 24 -31.80 -39.99 19.58
N ALA A 25 -32.20 -39.91 18.32
CA ALA A 25 -32.76 -38.78 17.60
C ALA A 25 -33.38 -37.68 18.48
N LEU A 26 -32.87 -36.47 18.31
CA LEU A 26 -33.63 -35.22 18.37
C LEU A 26 -33.35 -34.48 17.07
N ALA A 27 -34.43 -34.00 16.48
CA ALA A 27 -34.50 -33.34 15.19
C ALA A 27 -33.51 -32.18 15.05
N ASP A 28 -32.95 -32.02 13.86
CA ASP A 28 -32.48 -30.72 13.38
C ASP A 28 -32.88 -30.59 11.91
N GLU A 29 -33.66 -29.56 11.60
CA GLU A 29 -34.20 -29.22 10.29
C GLU A 29 -33.08 -28.97 9.27
N PRO A 30 -33.26 -29.33 7.98
CA PRO A 30 -32.36 -28.85 6.94
C PRO A 30 -32.68 -27.38 6.64
N PRO A 31 -31.76 -26.42 6.83
CA PRO A 31 -31.96 -25.08 6.28
C PRO A 31 -31.85 -25.13 4.75
N PRO A 32 -32.89 -24.74 3.99
CA PRO A 32 -32.74 -24.51 2.56
C PRO A 32 -32.17 -23.11 2.32
N ALA A 33 -31.45 -22.99 1.20
CA ALA A 33 -31.15 -21.75 0.49
C ALA A 33 -30.28 -20.72 1.22
N GLN A 34 -28.98 -20.75 0.89
CA GLN A 34 -28.21 -19.51 0.86
C GLN A 34 -28.41 -18.88 -0.50
N ALA A 35 -29.51 -18.13 -0.62
CA ALA A 35 -29.65 -17.09 -1.62
C ALA A 35 -28.55 -16.03 -1.42
N GLY A 36 -27.93 -15.60 -2.52
CA GLY A 36 -27.26 -14.31 -2.63
C GLY A 36 -26.11 -14.07 -1.65
N VAL A 37 -24.91 -14.52 -2.01
CA VAL A 37 -23.76 -13.66 -1.76
C VAL A 37 -23.76 -12.61 -2.86
N ALA A 38 -24.45 -11.49 -2.58
CA ALA A 38 -24.00 -10.22 -3.12
C ALA A 38 -22.53 -10.15 -2.72
N GLN A 39 -21.64 -10.37 -3.69
CA GLN A 39 -20.25 -10.01 -3.52
C GLN A 39 -20.29 -8.50 -3.34
N GLU A 40 -20.25 -8.05 -2.09
CA GLU A 40 -19.72 -6.74 -1.78
C GLU A 40 -18.36 -6.72 -2.43
N VAL A 41 -18.32 -6.08 -3.59
CA VAL A 41 -17.10 -5.52 -4.14
C VAL A 41 -16.63 -4.64 -3.00
N LEU A 42 -15.73 -5.16 -2.16
CA LEU A 42 -14.89 -4.32 -1.37
C LEU A 42 -14.15 -3.54 -2.45
N ASP A 43 -14.60 -2.31 -2.71
CA ASP A 43 -13.76 -1.31 -3.32
C ASP A 43 -12.47 -1.38 -2.52
N GLU A 44 -11.48 -2.06 -3.09
CA GLU A 44 -10.10 -1.94 -2.64
C GLU A 44 -9.78 -0.48 -2.93
N ASP A 45 -10.10 0.38 -1.97
CA ASP A 45 -9.51 1.70 -1.81
C ASP A 45 -7.98 1.49 -1.78
N ASP A 46 -7.39 1.34 -2.96
CA ASP A 46 -5.95 1.52 -3.25
C ASP A 46 -5.61 3.01 -3.14
N ASP A 47 -6.19 3.67 -2.13
CA ASP A 47 -6.00 5.06 -1.82
C ASP A 47 -5.35 5.10 -0.45
N LEU A 48 -4.01 5.09 -0.51
CA LEU A 48 -3.06 5.31 0.57
C LEU A 48 -2.79 4.06 1.42
N ASP A 49 -1.94 3.14 0.95
CA ASP A 49 -1.18 2.26 1.85
C ASP A 49 -0.30 3.15 2.76
N PRO A 50 -0.72 3.43 4.01
CA PRO A 50 -0.04 4.38 4.89
C PRO A 50 1.21 3.75 5.51
N ALA A 51 1.55 2.50 5.15
CA ALA A 51 2.74 1.80 5.61
C ALA A 51 3.84 1.72 4.53
N ARG A 52 3.58 2.20 3.31
CA ARG A 52 4.58 2.18 2.22
C ARG A 52 5.67 3.22 2.46
N CYS A 53 6.73 2.81 3.15
CA CYS A 53 7.93 3.62 3.28
C CYS A 53 8.58 3.85 1.91
N VAL A 54 8.92 5.08 1.60
CA VAL A 54 9.67 5.44 0.38
C VAL A 54 11.15 5.60 0.72
N ARG A 55 12.02 5.00 -0.10
CA ARG A 55 13.48 5.13 0.03
C ARG A 55 14.02 6.06 -1.04
N ILE A 56 14.31 7.30 -0.68
CA ILE A 56 14.87 8.30 -1.59
C ILE A 56 16.39 8.17 -1.55
N ARG A 57 16.99 7.65 -2.63
CA ARG A 57 18.46 7.44 -2.68
C ARG A 57 19.23 8.70 -3.06
N THR A 58 18.68 9.48 -3.97
CA THR A 58 19.28 10.73 -4.44
C THR A 58 18.17 11.70 -4.76
N ILE A 59 18.49 12.99 -4.76
CA ILE A 59 17.58 14.04 -5.22
C ILE A 59 18.34 14.88 -6.23
N SER A 60 17.89 14.81 -7.47
CA SER A 60 18.51 15.48 -8.62
C SER A 60 17.83 16.79 -8.99
N GLY A 61 16.55 16.94 -8.62
CA GLY A 61 15.77 18.12 -8.96
C GLY A 61 14.35 18.04 -8.44
N TYR A 62 13.62 19.11 -8.70
CA TYR A 62 12.25 19.31 -8.27
C TYR A 62 11.43 19.90 -9.40
N THR A 63 10.14 19.58 -9.44
CA THR A 63 9.19 20.23 -10.35
C THR A 63 7.90 20.47 -9.61
N VAL A 64 7.51 21.74 -9.48
CA VAL A 64 6.24 22.11 -8.89
C VAL A 64 5.12 21.88 -9.90
N ILE A 65 4.04 21.20 -9.50
CA ILE A 65 2.84 21.00 -10.31
C ILE A 65 1.83 22.11 -9.97
N ASP A 66 1.53 22.29 -8.69
CA ASP A 66 0.65 23.33 -8.17
C ASP A 66 1.05 23.70 -6.73
N ASP A 67 0.16 24.40 -6.01
CA ASP A 67 0.42 24.84 -4.63
C ASP A 67 0.29 23.74 -3.55
N ARG A 68 -0.02 22.51 -3.93
CA ARG A 68 -0.06 21.34 -3.03
C ARG A 68 0.81 20.18 -3.49
N HIS A 69 1.09 20.12 -4.78
CA HIS A 69 1.74 18.98 -5.39
C HIS A 69 3.06 19.38 -6.03
N MET A 70 4.10 18.59 -5.75
CA MET A 70 5.38 18.69 -6.43
C MET A 70 5.98 17.30 -6.67
N LEU A 71 6.85 17.24 -7.67
CA LEU A 71 7.65 16.06 -7.98
C LEU A 71 9.08 16.25 -7.49
N ILE A 72 9.59 15.22 -6.83
CA ILE A 72 11.01 15.04 -6.55
C ILE A 72 11.58 14.06 -7.58
N GLN A 73 12.70 14.45 -8.19
CA GLN A 73 13.40 13.61 -9.16
C GLN A 73 14.50 12.82 -8.44
N GLY A 74 14.26 11.52 -8.28
CA GLY A 74 15.12 10.55 -7.59
C GLY A 74 16.25 9.96 -8.44
N GLY A 75 16.52 10.53 -9.61
CA GLY A 75 17.37 9.96 -10.65
C GLY A 75 16.61 9.85 -11.98
N PRO A 76 17.19 9.17 -13.00
CA PRO A 76 16.65 9.18 -14.36
C PRO A 76 15.31 8.44 -14.53
N SER A 77 14.93 7.58 -13.58
CA SER A 77 13.73 6.73 -13.69
C SER A 77 12.93 6.67 -12.40
N ARG A 78 13.22 7.54 -11.42
CA ARG A 78 12.54 7.53 -10.12
C ARG A 78 11.93 8.90 -9.91
N HIS A 79 10.61 8.93 -9.76
CA HIS A 79 9.86 10.14 -9.48
C HIS A 79 9.06 9.92 -8.21
N TYR A 80 9.02 10.94 -7.36
CA TYR A 80 8.23 10.90 -6.14
C TYR A 80 7.26 12.06 -6.13
N LEU A 81 5.97 11.76 -6.10
CA LEU A 81 4.92 12.74 -5.88
C LEU A 81 4.88 13.07 -4.39
N VAL A 82 4.98 14.35 -4.09
CA VAL A 82 4.85 14.89 -2.74
C VAL A 82 3.59 15.74 -2.70
N THR A 83 2.74 15.44 -1.74
CA THR A 83 1.50 16.16 -1.48
C THR A 83 1.62 16.87 -0.14
N THR A 84 1.30 18.16 -0.07
CA THR A 84 1.27 18.92 1.20
C THR A 84 -0.10 18.82 1.87
N ARG A 85 -0.11 18.88 3.20
CA ARG A 85 -1.34 18.82 4.02
C ARG A 85 -2.26 20.01 3.77
N GLN A 86 -1.68 21.16 3.45
CA GLN A 86 -2.36 22.42 3.17
C GLN A 86 -1.80 23.06 1.91
N ARG A 87 -2.60 23.93 1.29
CA ARG A 87 -2.16 24.81 0.20
C ARG A 87 -0.97 25.65 0.66
N CYS A 88 0.09 25.62 -0.13
CA CYS A 88 1.36 26.28 0.09
C CYS A 88 1.57 27.40 -0.91
N SER A 89 1.29 28.63 -0.50
CA SER A 89 1.30 29.81 -1.37
C SER A 89 2.63 30.06 -2.07
N GLY A 90 3.76 29.68 -1.45
CA GLY A 90 5.09 29.81 -2.01
C GLY A 90 5.50 28.68 -2.96
N LEU A 91 4.74 27.59 -3.04
CA LEU A 91 5.00 26.47 -3.95
C LEU A 91 4.43 26.83 -5.34
N ARG A 92 5.23 27.52 -6.15
CA ARG A 92 4.83 28.02 -7.47
C ARG A 92 5.68 27.40 -8.57
N PHE A 93 5.15 27.36 -9.79
CA PHE A 93 5.91 26.84 -10.92
C PHE A 93 7.25 27.58 -11.06
N GLY A 94 8.35 26.83 -11.08
CA GLY A 94 9.71 27.38 -11.15
C GLY A 94 10.31 27.91 -9.84
N SER A 95 9.58 27.89 -8.72
CA SER A 95 10.14 28.31 -7.42
C SER A 95 11.23 27.34 -6.94
N ARG A 96 12.27 27.86 -6.29
CA ARG A 96 13.22 27.01 -5.55
C ARG A 96 12.55 26.47 -4.29
N VAL A 97 12.89 25.23 -3.97
CA VAL A 97 12.27 24.49 -2.88
C VAL A 97 13.35 23.79 -2.07
N GLY A 98 13.30 23.94 -0.74
CA GLY A 98 14.02 23.11 0.21
C GLY A 98 13.11 22.01 0.75
N VAL A 99 13.70 20.88 1.13
CA VAL A 99 13.01 19.80 1.85
C VAL A 99 13.75 19.50 3.14
N SER A 100 13.04 18.99 4.14
CA SER A 100 13.61 18.69 5.46
C SER A 100 14.39 17.37 5.52
N PHE A 101 14.40 16.58 4.45
CA PHE A 101 15.02 15.26 4.37
C PHE A 101 16.11 15.21 3.30
N GLY A 102 17.10 14.34 3.50
CA GLY A 102 18.25 14.22 2.62
C GLY A 102 18.14 13.12 1.55
N ALA A 103 19.22 12.99 0.80
CA ALA A 103 19.47 11.79 -0.01
C ALA A 103 19.79 10.58 0.91
N ASN A 104 19.43 9.38 0.47
CA ASN A 104 19.54 8.12 1.22
C ASN A 104 18.71 8.08 2.51
N GLU A 105 17.61 8.82 2.57
CA GLU A 105 16.64 8.79 3.65
C GLU A 105 15.55 7.75 3.37
N ARG A 106 15.01 7.12 4.41
CA ARG A 106 13.81 6.27 4.32
C ARG A 106 12.71 7.00 5.06
N ILE A 107 11.66 7.39 4.35
CA ILE A 107 10.55 8.16 4.91
C ILE A 107 9.36 7.22 5.03
N CYS A 108 8.87 7.04 6.23
CA CYS A 108 7.72 6.19 6.56
C CYS A 108 6.67 7.07 7.23
N ARG A 109 5.61 7.45 6.51
CA ARG A 109 4.62 8.43 6.96
C ARG A 109 5.24 9.79 7.30
N PRO A 110 5.23 10.75 6.36
CA PRO A 110 5.87 12.04 6.57
C PRO A 110 5.14 12.85 7.63
N PHE A 111 5.52 12.71 8.91
CA PHE A 111 4.87 13.41 10.03
C PHE A 111 5.60 14.71 10.40
N MET A 112 6.92 14.69 10.31
CA MET A 112 7.79 15.83 10.65
C MET A 112 8.39 16.47 9.40
N GLU A 113 8.19 15.85 8.24
CA GLU A 113 8.77 16.26 6.98
C GLU A 113 8.02 17.45 6.40
N TYR A 114 8.79 18.40 5.90
CA TYR A 114 8.24 19.64 5.36
C TYR A 114 9.03 20.13 4.16
N ILE A 115 8.35 20.95 3.38
CA ILE A 115 8.87 21.75 2.28
C ILE A 115 9.11 23.19 2.77
N ILE A 116 10.18 23.84 2.33
CA ILE A 116 10.44 25.27 2.50
C ILE A 116 10.47 25.92 1.11
N PRO A 117 9.41 26.61 0.68
CA PRO A 117 9.42 27.43 -0.53
C PRO A 117 10.24 28.72 -0.33
N GLU A 118 10.35 29.54 -1.37
CA GLU A 118 11.12 30.80 -1.32
C GLU A 118 10.57 31.83 -0.32
N ASP A 119 9.31 31.73 0.06
CA ASP A 119 8.69 32.57 1.08
C ASP A 119 9.14 32.24 2.52
N GLY A 120 9.88 31.12 2.69
CA GLY A 120 10.46 30.70 3.96
C GLY A 120 9.48 30.00 4.91
N TRP A 121 8.20 29.85 4.55
CA TRP A 121 7.21 29.17 5.38
C TRP A 121 7.33 27.65 5.27
N ARG A 122 7.07 26.94 6.36
CA ARG A 122 7.13 25.47 6.37
C ARG A 122 5.80 24.88 5.93
N CYS A 123 5.88 24.03 4.92
CA CYS A 123 4.78 23.31 4.32
C CYS A 123 4.85 21.85 4.72
N MET A 124 4.03 21.45 5.69
CA MET A 124 3.98 20.06 6.15
C MET A 124 3.55 19.14 5.00
N ILE A 125 4.31 18.06 4.83
CA ILE A 125 4.02 17.02 3.84
C ILE A 125 2.94 16.10 4.42
N ASP A 126 2.03 15.66 3.55
CA ASP A 126 0.98 14.70 3.86
C ASP A 126 1.39 13.30 3.37
N THR A 127 1.77 13.22 2.09
CA THR A 127 2.17 11.97 1.46
C THR A 127 3.44 12.14 0.61
N ILE A 128 4.20 11.06 0.54
CA ILE A 128 5.27 10.87 -0.44
C ILE A 128 5.04 9.50 -1.06
N GLU A 129 4.87 9.46 -2.37
CA GLU A 129 4.63 8.23 -3.11
C GLU A 129 5.50 8.15 -4.36
N GLU A 130 5.99 6.96 -4.69
CA GLU A 130 6.73 6.73 -5.92
C GLU A 130 5.76 6.60 -7.10
N VAL A 131 6.07 7.30 -8.19
CA VAL A 131 5.27 7.33 -9.42
C VAL A 131 6.17 7.03 -10.62
N ASP A 132 5.62 6.38 -11.63
CA ASP A 132 6.40 5.94 -12.81
C ASP A 132 6.91 7.13 -13.62
N SER A 133 6.08 8.17 -13.77
CA SER A 133 6.35 9.33 -14.60
C SER A 133 5.69 10.61 -14.06
N PRO A 134 6.14 11.79 -14.52
CA PRO A 134 5.46 13.05 -14.23
C PRO A 134 4.01 13.08 -14.70
N ASP A 135 3.68 12.40 -15.79
CA ASP A 135 2.32 12.35 -16.33
C ASP A 135 1.43 11.43 -15.48
N HIS A 136 1.95 10.28 -15.04
CA HIS A 136 1.23 9.42 -14.09
C HIS A 136 0.90 10.18 -12.79
N ALA A 137 1.83 11.04 -12.31
CA ALA A 137 1.57 11.88 -11.15
C ALA A 137 0.41 12.87 -11.36
N ARG A 138 0.34 13.50 -12.54
CA ARG A 138 -0.75 14.43 -12.90
C ARG A 138 -2.09 13.71 -12.99
N ASP A 139 -2.11 12.54 -13.61
CA ASP A 139 -3.31 11.71 -13.71
C ASP A 139 -3.80 11.29 -12.31
N LEU A 140 -2.88 10.91 -11.42
CA LEU A 140 -3.20 10.55 -10.05
C LEU A 140 -3.80 11.72 -9.25
N ILE A 141 -3.24 12.91 -9.40
CA ILE A 141 -3.77 14.14 -8.78
C ILE A 141 -5.18 14.43 -9.31
N ALA A 142 -5.38 14.35 -10.63
CA ALA A 142 -6.68 14.60 -11.24
C ALA A 142 -7.75 13.63 -10.73
N ARG A 143 -7.45 12.32 -10.70
CA ARG A 143 -8.36 11.30 -10.15
C ARG A 143 -8.74 11.55 -8.70
N ARG A 144 -7.78 11.98 -7.86
CA ARG A 144 -8.05 12.28 -6.45
C ARG A 144 -8.88 13.55 -6.27
N ALA A 145 -8.69 14.55 -7.13
CA ALA A 145 -9.48 15.77 -7.11
C ALA A 145 -10.96 15.53 -7.46
N GLU A 146 -11.29 14.48 -8.21
CA GLU A 146 -12.67 14.08 -8.51
C GLU A 146 -13.37 13.38 -7.33
N ARG A 147 -12.60 12.83 -6.38
CA ARG A 147 -13.10 12.06 -5.23
C ARG A 147 -13.24 12.88 -3.94
N GLY A 148 -12.64 14.07 -3.88
CA GLY A 148 -12.64 14.97 -2.71
C GLY A 148 -13.56 16.17 -2.89
#